data_AF-A0A9N9ZLV6-F1
#
_entry.id   AF-A0A9N9ZLV6-F1
#
_cell.length_a   1.000
_cell.length_b   1.000
_cell.length_c   1.000
_cell.angle_alpha   90.00
_cell.angle_beta   90.00
_cell.angle_gamma   90.00
#
_symmetry.space_group_name_H-M   'P 1'
#
loop_
_entity.id
_entity.type
_entity.pdbx_description
1 polymer ?
#
loop_
_entity_poly.entity_id
_entity_poly.type
_entity_poly.pdbx_seq_one_letter_code
_entity_poly.pdbx_strand_id
1 'polypeptide(L)'
;MNKFVQQRNCLQAGRTFERRLVKIYPQGMRAPRVRRNEKPPQREFKYVQHMVSLLGTPFERVFKLDENQATFISPALMQGVPVGKMEEHGEHWQSSWCSIDIWKDTEDPRNALVKRTKRECERVMANFGPDTEFHPNQLLTAVALPSDGLCNSRLPVDMCPYLETLQPLHDAGVLKMRPLDFIRWRLIDKFSRKKKRVWPKPVKSAVRNLRLGSLKTRDHLTRYAMRLGNLDSTEWGAFMDEYRRKNSTSQQHED
;
A
#
# COMPACT_ATOMS: atom_id res chain seq x y z
N MET A 1 -14.80 12.41 -39.49
CA MET A 1 -15.89 12.03 -38.57
C MET A 1 -15.42 11.48 -37.21
N ASN A 2 -14.18 11.73 -36.73
CA ASN A 2 -13.62 10.99 -35.57
C ASN A 2 -13.04 11.81 -34.39
N LYS A 3 -13.08 13.16 -34.41
CA LYS A 3 -12.61 13.96 -33.26
C LYS A 3 -13.70 14.20 -32.19
N PHE A 4 -14.96 14.33 -32.61
CA PHE A 4 -16.09 14.60 -31.70
C PHE A 4 -16.51 13.41 -30.85
N VAL A 5 -16.35 12.18 -31.35
CA VAL A 5 -16.68 10.94 -30.61
C VAL A 5 -15.64 10.70 -29.51
N GLN A 6 -14.36 10.88 -29.81
CA GLN A 6 -13.27 10.74 -28.85
C GLN A 6 -13.36 11.78 -27.71
N GLN A 7 -13.69 13.04 -28.04
CA GLN A 7 -13.95 14.09 -27.05
C GLN A 7 -15.17 13.79 -26.18
N ARG A 8 -16.26 13.26 -26.77
CA ARG A 8 -17.46 12.85 -26.01
C ARG A 8 -17.18 11.69 -25.05
N ASN A 9 -16.37 10.72 -25.46
CA ASN A 9 -16.00 9.58 -24.62
C ASN A 9 -15.08 9.99 -23.46
N CYS A 10 -14.09 10.87 -23.69
CA CYS A 10 -13.29 11.46 -22.61
C CYS A 10 -14.14 12.30 -21.65
N LEU A 11 -15.12 13.05 -22.17
CA LEU A 11 -16.08 13.82 -21.36
C LEU A 11 -17.07 12.95 -20.59
N GLN A 12 -17.38 11.74 -21.07
CA GLN A 12 -18.19 10.77 -20.34
C GLN A 12 -17.37 10.07 -19.25
N ALA A 13 -16.12 9.69 -19.53
CA ALA A 13 -15.20 9.15 -18.55
C ALA A 13 -14.90 10.14 -17.41
N GLY A 14 -14.67 11.41 -17.73
CA GLY A 14 -14.53 12.49 -16.75
C GLY A 14 -15.78 12.69 -15.88
N ARG A 15 -16.98 12.50 -16.44
CA ARG A 15 -18.25 12.56 -15.70
C ARG A 15 -18.44 11.40 -14.72
N THR A 16 -17.93 10.22 -15.04
CA THR A 16 -17.94 9.06 -14.15
C THR A 16 -16.89 9.21 -13.04
N PHE A 17 -15.73 9.75 -13.40
CA PHE A 17 -14.63 10.09 -12.50
C PHE A 17 -15.07 11.13 -11.46
N GLU A 18 -15.63 12.28 -11.84
CA GLU A 18 -16.15 13.30 -10.92
C GLU A 18 -17.22 12.76 -9.98
N ARG A 19 -18.18 11.95 -10.47
CA ARG A 19 -19.22 11.34 -9.63
C ARG A 19 -18.67 10.31 -8.64
N ARG A 20 -17.56 9.65 -8.95
CA ARG A 20 -16.84 8.73 -8.04
C ARG A 20 -15.92 9.49 -7.08
N LEU A 21 -15.33 10.61 -7.50
CA LEU A 21 -14.56 11.52 -6.64
C LEU A 21 -15.45 12.12 -5.54
N VAL A 22 -16.73 12.37 -5.81
CA VAL A 22 -17.70 12.84 -4.80
C VAL A 22 -17.92 11.85 -3.64
N LYS A 23 -17.58 10.56 -3.79
CA LYS A 23 -17.57 9.56 -2.69
C LYS A 23 -16.24 9.52 -1.90
N ILE A 24 -15.35 10.49 -2.09
CA ILE A 24 -14.02 10.59 -1.43
C ILE A 24 -14.09 11.34 -0.09
N TYR A 25 -15.19 12.03 0.22
CA TYR A 25 -15.28 12.78 1.46
C TYR A 25 -15.35 11.88 2.70
N PRO A 26 -14.61 12.20 3.78
CA PRO A 26 -14.84 11.60 5.09
C PRO A 26 -16.26 11.94 5.58
N GLN A 27 -16.88 11.04 6.35
CA GLN A 27 -18.20 11.27 6.95
C GLN A 27 -18.19 12.60 7.72
N GLY A 28 -18.93 13.59 7.22
CA GLY A 28 -18.98 14.96 7.75
C GLY A 28 -18.85 16.07 6.71
N MET A 29 -18.29 15.82 5.52
CA MET A 29 -18.31 16.79 4.42
C MET A 29 -19.41 16.44 3.42
N ARG A 30 -20.41 17.31 3.27
CA ARG A 30 -21.40 17.21 2.19
C ARG A 30 -20.71 17.55 0.86
N ALA A 31 -20.93 16.71 -0.14
CA ALA A 31 -20.57 16.98 -1.52
C ALA A 31 -21.20 18.32 -1.97
N PRO A 32 -20.41 19.29 -2.48
CA PRO A 32 -20.98 20.46 -3.12
C PRO A 32 -21.71 20.04 -4.40
N ARG A 33 -22.90 20.57 -4.62
CA ARG A 33 -23.52 20.53 -5.96
C ARG A 33 -22.71 21.47 -6.86
N VAL A 34 -21.71 20.94 -7.55
CA VAL A 34 -20.91 21.72 -8.51
C VAL A 34 -21.78 22.09 -9.70
N ARG A 35 -22.06 23.39 -9.87
CA ARG A 35 -22.65 23.92 -11.11
C ARG A 35 -21.56 23.94 -12.19
N ARG A 36 -21.93 23.69 -13.46
CA ARG A 36 -21.06 23.48 -14.65
C ARG A 36 -19.88 24.45 -14.86
N ASN A 37 -19.81 25.58 -14.16
CA ASN A 37 -18.82 26.64 -14.36
C ASN A 37 -17.99 26.98 -13.10
N GLU A 38 -18.08 26.20 -12.03
CA GLU A 38 -17.29 26.44 -10.82
C GLU A 38 -16.02 25.59 -10.83
N LYS A 39 -14.85 26.26 -10.78
CA LYS A 39 -13.55 25.59 -10.63
C LYS A 39 -13.61 24.68 -9.38
N PRO A 40 -13.09 23.44 -9.44
CA PRO A 40 -13.06 22.57 -8.26
C PRO A 40 -12.39 23.32 -7.11
N PRO A 41 -12.93 23.25 -5.89
CA PRO A 41 -12.44 24.05 -4.78
C PRO A 41 -10.95 23.77 -4.57
N GLN A 42 -10.11 24.82 -4.52
CA GLN A 42 -8.64 24.74 -4.46
C GLN A 42 -8.09 23.73 -3.42
N ARG A 43 -8.86 23.44 -2.36
CA ARG A 43 -8.55 22.41 -1.35
C ARG A 43 -8.42 21.00 -1.92
N GLU A 44 -9.23 20.63 -2.91
CA GLU A 44 -9.21 19.29 -3.52
C GLU A 44 -7.97 19.08 -4.38
N PHE A 45 -7.53 20.13 -5.07
CA PHE A 45 -6.32 20.07 -5.89
C PHE A 45 -5.05 19.94 -5.04
N LYS A 46 -4.94 20.72 -3.96
CA LYS A 46 -3.83 20.60 -3.00
C LYS A 46 -3.75 19.20 -2.39
N TYR A 47 -4.90 18.58 -2.12
CA TYR A 47 -4.97 17.23 -1.61
C TYR A 47 -4.44 16.21 -2.63
N VAL A 48 -4.91 16.25 -3.88
CA VAL A 48 -4.42 15.37 -4.96
C VAL A 48 -2.92 15.54 -5.21
N GLN A 49 -2.42 16.78 -5.28
CA GLN A 49 -0.98 17.03 -5.43
C GLN A 49 -0.16 16.43 -4.28
N HIS A 50 -0.63 16.58 -3.04
CA HIS A 50 0.01 15.96 -1.89
C HIS A 50 0.03 14.43 -2.00
N MET A 51 -1.07 13.83 -2.49
CA MET A 51 -1.16 12.38 -2.67
C MET A 51 -0.19 11.86 -3.72
N VAL A 52 -0.11 12.53 -4.87
CA VAL A 52 0.83 12.13 -5.94
C VAL A 52 2.27 12.36 -5.50
N SER A 53 2.55 13.45 -4.78
CA SER A 53 3.86 13.69 -4.17
C SER A 53 4.28 12.55 -3.22
N LEU A 54 3.34 12.01 -2.45
CA LEU A 54 3.61 10.88 -1.56
C LEU A 54 3.80 9.55 -2.27
N LEU A 55 2.99 9.24 -3.29
CA LEU A 55 3.21 8.07 -4.14
C LEU A 55 4.54 8.17 -4.90
N GLY A 56 4.91 9.40 -5.26
CA GLY A 56 6.19 9.75 -5.85
C GLY A 56 7.38 9.75 -4.89
N THR A 57 7.20 9.42 -3.61
CA THR A 57 8.30 9.33 -2.65
C THR A 57 9.19 8.14 -3.01
N PRO A 58 10.50 8.33 -3.31
CA PRO A 58 11.38 7.24 -3.68
C PRO A 58 11.83 6.44 -2.44
N PHE A 59 12.34 5.23 -2.68
CA PHE A 59 12.71 4.28 -1.63
C PHE A 59 13.79 4.84 -0.69
N GLU A 60 14.80 5.46 -1.26
CA GLU A 60 16.00 5.97 -0.59
C GLU A 60 15.69 7.17 0.33
N ARG A 61 14.53 7.81 0.13
CA ARG A 61 14.07 8.90 0.99
C ARG A 61 13.51 8.40 2.33
N VAL A 62 13.03 7.16 2.37
CA VAL A 62 12.39 6.57 3.55
C VAL A 62 13.31 5.56 4.22
N PHE A 63 13.94 4.71 3.41
CA PHE A 63 14.76 3.61 3.86
C PHE A 63 16.22 3.90 3.62
N LYS A 64 17.07 3.48 4.57
CA LYS A 64 18.51 3.44 4.38
C LYS A 64 18.96 2.01 4.56
N LEU A 65 19.87 1.60 3.70
CA LEU A 65 20.48 0.28 3.73
C LEU A 65 21.89 0.36 4.32
N ASP A 66 22.44 -0.79 4.70
CA ASP A 66 23.84 -0.93 5.02
C ASP A 66 24.73 -0.76 3.76
N GLU A 67 26.05 -0.79 3.96
CA GLU A 67 27.03 -0.58 2.88
C GLU A 67 26.90 -1.64 1.77
N ASN A 68 26.51 -2.86 2.13
CA ASN A 68 26.34 -3.98 1.21
C ASN A 68 24.95 -4.02 0.55
N GLN A 69 24.06 -3.09 0.89
CA GLN A 69 22.65 -3.06 0.48
C GLN A 69 21.86 -4.35 0.82
N ALA A 70 22.35 -5.13 1.78
CA ALA A 70 21.78 -6.42 2.16
C ALA A 70 20.68 -6.26 3.21
N THR A 71 20.84 -5.30 4.12
CA THR A 71 19.91 -5.09 5.22
C THR A 71 19.53 -3.62 5.42
N PHE A 72 18.38 -3.39 6.03
CA PHE A 72 17.96 -2.04 6.42
C PHE A 72 18.69 -1.57 7.68
N ILE A 73 19.16 -0.31 7.69
CA ILE A 73 19.66 0.37 8.89
C ILE A 73 18.68 1.42 9.43
N SER A 74 17.77 1.91 8.58
CA SER A 74 16.74 2.88 8.96
C SER A 74 15.48 2.65 8.14
N PRO A 75 14.28 2.84 8.73
CA PRO A 75 14.02 3.28 10.10
C PRO A 75 14.15 2.15 11.15
N ALA A 76 14.13 2.50 12.45
CA ALA A 76 14.37 1.56 13.57
C ALA A 76 13.51 0.28 13.52
N LEU A 77 12.28 0.35 13.01
CA LEU A 77 11.39 -0.81 12.87
C LEU A 77 11.75 -1.76 11.72
N MET A 78 12.73 -1.39 10.90
CA MET A 78 13.27 -2.22 9.82
C MET A 78 14.71 -2.66 10.08
N GLN A 79 15.37 -2.17 11.13
CA GLN A 79 16.79 -2.42 11.33
C GLN A 79 17.09 -3.93 11.37
N GLY A 80 18.05 -4.36 10.53
CA GLY A 80 18.48 -5.75 10.38
C GLY A 80 17.54 -6.66 9.56
N VAL A 81 16.45 -6.13 8.99
CA VAL A 81 15.61 -6.88 8.05
C VAL A 81 16.37 -7.04 6.72
N PRO A 82 16.37 -8.21 6.08
CA PRO A 82 16.97 -8.37 4.76
C PRO A 82 16.15 -7.71 3.65
N VAL A 83 16.84 -7.14 2.66
CA VAL A 83 16.25 -6.53 1.46
C VAL A 83 15.79 -7.60 0.47
N GLY A 84 16.63 -8.59 0.22
CA GLY A 84 16.32 -9.79 -0.56
C GLY A 84 15.40 -10.74 0.21
N LYS A 85 14.80 -11.71 -0.47
CA LYS A 85 13.89 -12.67 0.16
C LYS A 85 14.55 -13.35 1.36
N MET A 86 13.82 -13.43 2.46
CA MET A 86 14.23 -14.21 3.62
C MET A 86 13.98 -15.68 3.35
N GLU A 87 15.05 -16.47 3.43
CA GLU A 87 14.97 -17.92 3.36
C GLU A 87 14.58 -18.51 4.72
N GLU A 88 13.69 -19.50 4.70
CA GLU A 88 13.41 -20.32 5.87
C GLU A 88 14.68 -21.11 6.17
N HIS A 89 15.22 -21.01 7.39
CA HIS A 89 16.56 -21.48 7.80
C HIS A 89 17.76 -20.60 7.44
N GLY A 90 17.56 -19.42 6.85
CA GLY A 90 18.63 -18.44 6.63
C GLY A 90 19.07 -17.71 7.91
N GLU A 91 20.10 -16.87 7.80
CA GLU A 91 20.66 -16.08 8.92
C GLU A 91 19.61 -15.20 9.63
N HIS A 92 18.69 -14.62 8.87
CA HIS A 92 17.64 -13.74 9.39
C HIS A 92 16.40 -14.49 9.90
N TRP A 93 16.36 -15.82 9.78
CA TRP A 93 15.25 -16.65 10.21
C TRP A 93 15.27 -16.87 11.73
N GLN A 94 14.11 -16.81 12.36
CA GLN A 94 13.96 -17.23 13.76
C GLN A 94 13.37 -18.63 13.79
N SER A 95 14.03 -19.57 14.49
CA SER A 95 13.61 -20.98 14.58
C SER A 95 12.19 -21.18 15.14
N SER A 96 11.67 -20.21 15.88
CA SER A 96 10.31 -20.24 16.42
C SER A 96 9.23 -19.81 15.41
N TRP A 97 9.61 -19.28 14.24
CA TRP A 97 8.65 -18.82 13.23
C TRP A 97 8.03 -19.97 12.45
N CYS A 98 6.74 -19.84 12.15
CA CYS A 98 6.06 -20.77 11.26
C CYS A 98 6.49 -20.52 9.80
N SER A 99 6.62 -21.61 9.04
CA SER A 99 6.83 -21.58 7.59
C SER A 99 5.63 -20.97 6.86
N ILE A 100 5.85 -20.39 5.67
CA ILE A 100 4.78 -20.00 4.75
C ILE A 100 4.06 -21.22 4.16
N ASP A 101 4.69 -22.39 4.15
CA ASP A 101 4.14 -23.62 3.58
C ASP A 101 2.90 -24.13 4.31
N ILE A 102 2.61 -23.63 5.52
CA ILE A 102 1.34 -23.85 6.20
C ILE A 102 0.12 -23.34 5.38
N TRP A 103 0.35 -22.55 4.34
CA TRP A 103 -0.69 -22.10 3.39
C TRP A 103 -0.82 -23.00 2.16
N LYS A 104 0.03 -24.01 1.97
CA LYS A 104 -0.13 -25.00 0.90
C LYS A 104 -1.30 -25.95 1.20
N ASP A 105 -1.45 -26.37 2.45
CA ASP A 105 -2.42 -27.40 2.84
C ASP A 105 -3.59 -26.83 3.64
N THR A 106 -4.75 -26.68 2.98
CA THR A 106 -6.00 -26.22 3.60
C THR A 106 -6.65 -27.21 4.55
N GLU A 107 -6.21 -28.46 4.56
CA GLU A 107 -6.85 -29.58 5.24
C GLU A 107 -6.15 -30.03 6.53
N ASP A 108 -5.01 -29.43 6.92
CA ASP A 108 -4.35 -29.81 8.17
C ASP A 108 -5.12 -29.24 9.40
N PRO A 109 -5.74 -30.09 10.23
CA PRO A 109 -6.47 -29.66 11.42
C PRO A 109 -5.57 -29.00 12.49
N ARG A 110 -4.24 -29.12 12.39
CA ARG A 110 -3.27 -28.44 13.28
C ARG A 110 -3.05 -26.97 12.91
N ASN A 111 -3.47 -26.53 11.72
CA ASN A 111 -3.42 -25.13 11.28
C ASN A 111 -4.70 -24.33 11.66
N ALA A 112 -5.59 -24.92 12.46
CA ALA A 112 -6.97 -24.49 12.71
C ALA A 112 -7.19 -23.24 13.59
N LEU A 113 -6.21 -22.32 13.73
CA LEU A 113 -6.45 -21.08 14.47
C LEU A 113 -7.45 -20.15 13.72
N VAL A 114 -7.53 -20.28 12.39
CA VAL A 114 -8.46 -19.56 11.52
C VAL A 114 -8.88 -20.49 10.38
N LYS A 115 -10.18 -20.63 10.10
CA LYS A 115 -10.66 -21.30 8.87
C LYS A 115 -10.15 -20.51 7.66
N ARG A 116 -9.39 -21.16 6.78
CA ARG A 116 -8.83 -20.57 5.55
C ARG A 116 -9.60 -21.14 4.36
N THR A 117 -9.88 -20.30 3.37
CA THR A 117 -10.45 -20.80 2.11
C THR A 117 -9.31 -21.16 1.14
N LYS A 118 -9.56 -22.11 0.22
CA LYS A 118 -8.61 -22.46 -0.85
C LYS A 118 -8.11 -21.22 -1.61
N ARG A 119 -9.03 -20.31 -1.94
CA ARG A 119 -8.71 -19.04 -2.60
C ARG A 119 -7.78 -18.13 -1.79
N GLU A 120 -7.88 -18.14 -0.47
CA GLU A 120 -6.98 -17.35 0.39
C GLU A 120 -5.57 -17.93 0.39
N CYS A 121 -5.47 -19.25 0.50
CA CYS A 121 -4.19 -19.97 0.41
C CYS A 121 -3.50 -19.70 -0.93
N GLU A 122 -4.21 -19.88 -2.04
CA GLU A 122 -3.67 -19.61 -3.39
C GLU A 122 -3.15 -18.16 -3.52
N ARG A 123 -3.90 -17.18 -2.98
CA ARG A 123 -3.48 -15.78 -3.03
C ARG A 123 -2.27 -15.48 -2.16
N VAL A 124 -2.18 -16.06 -0.97
CA VAL A 124 -1.00 -15.92 -0.11
C VAL A 124 0.22 -16.52 -0.81
N MET A 125 0.10 -17.73 -1.36
CA MET A 125 1.20 -18.37 -2.08
C MET A 125 1.61 -17.60 -3.35
N ALA A 126 0.66 -16.97 -4.06
CA ALA A 126 0.98 -16.12 -5.20
C ALA A 126 1.74 -14.83 -4.83
N ASN A 127 1.61 -14.33 -3.61
CA ASN A 127 2.26 -13.08 -3.16
C ASN A 127 3.49 -13.30 -2.28
N PHE A 128 3.59 -14.46 -1.62
CA PHE A 128 4.61 -14.74 -0.60
C PHE A 128 5.22 -16.14 -0.70
N GLY A 129 4.82 -16.94 -1.69
CA GLY A 129 5.32 -18.30 -1.90
C GLY A 129 6.78 -18.33 -2.38
N PRO A 130 7.34 -19.53 -2.64
CA PRO A 130 8.76 -19.73 -2.96
C PRO A 130 9.30 -18.89 -4.12
N ASP A 131 8.49 -18.64 -5.15
CA ASP A 131 8.93 -17.91 -6.35
C ASP A 131 8.71 -16.39 -6.28
N THR A 132 8.39 -15.87 -5.09
CA THR A 132 8.13 -14.44 -4.88
C THR A 132 9.31 -13.73 -4.20
N GLU A 133 9.36 -12.40 -4.31
CA GLU A 133 10.49 -11.61 -3.82
C GLU A 133 10.52 -11.43 -2.29
N PHE A 134 9.42 -11.73 -1.59
CA PHE A 134 9.30 -11.39 -0.18
C PHE A 134 8.63 -12.47 0.64
N HIS A 135 9.07 -12.57 1.89
CA HIS A 135 8.47 -13.37 2.93
C HIS A 135 7.68 -12.49 3.91
N PRO A 136 6.54 -12.93 4.49
CA PRO A 136 5.75 -12.09 5.39
C PRO A 136 6.53 -11.61 6.63
N ASN A 137 7.45 -12.44 7.14
CA ASN A 137 8.30 -12.07 8.28
C ASN A 137 9.35 -10.99 7.95
N GLN A 138 9.41 -10.51 6.72
CA GLN A 138 10.21 -9.33 6.36
C GLN A 138 9.42 -8.02 6.51
N LEU A 139 8.19 -8.04 7.03
CA LEU A 139 7.39 -6.82 7.15
C LEU A 139 8.02 -5.81 8.13
N LEU A 140 8.65 -6.29 9.20
CA LEU A 140 9.30 -5.49 10.25
C LEU A 140 10.47 -6.29 10.85
N THR A 141 11.31 -5.64 11.65
CA THR A 141 12.39 -6.29 12.41
C THR A 141 11.86 -7.40 13.31
N ALA A 142 12.66 -8.46 13.48
CA ALA A 142 12.29 -9.66 14.25
C ALA A 142 11.83 -9.34 15.67
N VAL A 143 12.43 -8.32 16.30
CA VAL A 143 12.08 -7.85 17.65
C VAL A 143 10.64 -7.34 17.74
N ALA A 144 10.10 -6.79 16.64
CA ALA A 144 8.73 -6.28 16.56
C ALA A 144 7.71 -7.39 16.23
N LEU A 145 8.15 -8.55 15.75
CA LEU A 145 7.28 -9.63 15.31
C LEU A 145 6.83 -10.55 16.46
N PRO A 146 5.67 -11.20 16.32
CA PRO A 146 5.26 -12.29 17.20
C PRO A 146 6.30 -13.41 17.28
N SER A 147 6.27 -14.20 18.35
CA SER A 147 7.21 -15.32 18.55
C SER A 147 7.11 -16.38 17.46
N ASP A 148 5.92 -16.60 16.92
CA ASP A 148 5.58 -17.51 15.82
C ASP A 148 5.66 -16.84 14.43
N GLY A 149 6.05 -15.57 14.39
CA GLY A 149 6.11 -14.80 13.15
C GLY A 149 4.73 -14.38 12.65
N LEU A 150 4.63 -14.12 11.35
CA LEU A 150 3.43 -13.63 10.67
C LEU A 150 2.78 -14.68 9.78
N CYS A 151 3.49 -15.74 9.39
CA CYS A 151 2.97 -16.75 8.48
C CYS A 151 1.69 -17.40 9.02
N ASN A 152 1.61 -17.72 10.31
CA ASN A 152 0.41 -18.33 10.89
C ASN A 152 -0.71 -17.32 11.25
N SER A 153 -0.54 -16.04 10.92
CA SER A 153 -1.51 -15.00 11.23
C SER A 153 -2.47 -14.74 10.07
N ARG A 154 -3.51 -13.91 10.29
CA ARG A 154 -4.39 -13.46 9.20
C ARG A 154 -3.75 -12.37 8.32
N LEU A 155 -2.63 -11.80 8.75
CA LEU A 155 -2.01 -10.63 8.11
C LEU A 155 -1.59 -10.87 6.65
N PRO A 156 -0.99 -12.02 6.26
CA PRO A 156 -0.66 -12.27 4.85
C PRO A 156 -1.90 -12.17 3.94
N VAL A 157 -3.02 -12.75 4.36
CA VAL A 157 -4.29 -12.64 3.61
C VAL A 157 -4.78 -11.20 3.52
N ASP A 158 -4.68 -10.46 4.63
CA ASP A 158 -5.05 -9.03 4.66
C ASP A 158 -4.13 -8.17 3.78
N MET A 159 -2.88 -8.59 3.54
CA MET A 159 -1.89 -7.90 2.71
C MET A 159 -2.10 -8.10 1.22
N CYS A 160 -2.47 -9.31 0.77
CA CYS A 160 -2.61 -9.63 -0.65
C CYS A 160 -3.42 -8.59 -1.44
N PRO A 161 -4.63 -8.14 -1.00
CA PRO A 161 -5.37 -7.12 -1.75
C PRO A 161 -4.59 -5.81 -1.93
N TYR A 162 -3.75 -5.42 -0.98
CA TYR A 162 -2.96 -4.19 -1.08
C TYR A 162 -1.82 -4.35 -2.07
N LEU A 163 -1.10 -5.47 -2.01
CA LEU A 163 -0.03 -5.76 -2.96
C LEU A 163 -0.59 -5.78 -4.39
N GLU A 164 -1.66 -6.54 -4.61
CA GLU A 164 -2.34 -6.65 -5.91
C GLU A 164 -2.85 -5.29 -6.44
N THR A 165 -3.37 -4.42 -5.56
CA THR A 165 -3.90 -3.11 -5.98
C THR A 165 -2.79 -2.08 -6.21
N LEU A 166 -1.69 -2.15 -5.45
CA LEU A 166 -0.59 -1.20 -5.57
C LEU A 166 0.36 -1.56 -6.73
N GLN A 167 0.42 -2.83 -7.15
CA GLN A 167 1.29 -3.30 -8.22
C GLN A 167 1.09 -2.52 -9.53
N PRO A 168 -0.15 -2.32 -10.05
CA PRO A 168 -0.35 -1.52 -11.27
C PRO A 168 0.17 -0.08 -11.16
N LEU A 169 0.11 0.52 -9.96
CA LEU A 169 0.63 1.87 -9.73
C LEU A 169 2.16 1.91 -9.80
N HIS A 170 2.80 0.86 -9.30
CA HIS A 170 4.24 0.69 -9.38
C HIS A 170 4.69 0.46 -10.82
N ASP A 171 4.02 -0.45 -11.54
CA ASP A 171 4.32 -0.76 -12.94
C ASP A 171 4.12 0.46 -13.85
N ALA A 172 3.13 1.31 -13.55
CA ALA A 172 2.92 2.59 -14.23
C ALA A 172 3.90 3.71 -13.79
N GLY A 173 4.80 3.43 -12.83
CA GLY A 173 5.79 4.39 -12.32
C GLY A 173 5.23 5.52 -11.45
N VAL A 174 3.95 5.43 -11.05
CA VAL A 174 3.27 6.40 -10.17
C VAL A 174 3.61 6.15 -8.71
N LEU A 175 3.60 4.89 -8.28
CA LEU A 175 4.17 4.50 -6.99
C LEU A 175 5.66 4.23 -7.20
N LYS A 176 6.53 5.08 -6.64
CA LYS A 176 7.99 4.99 -6.85
C LYS A 176 8.68 3.90 -6.04
N MET A 177 7.97 3.28 -5.11
CA MET A 177 8.48 2.21 -4.26
C MET A 177 7.73 0.92 -4.57
N ARG A 178 8.37 -0.23 -4.32
CA ARG A 178 7.66 -1.51 -4.43
C ARG A 178 6.45 -1.52 -3.48
N PRO A 179 5.34 -2.21 -3.83
CA PRO A 179 4.13 -2.26 -3.00
C PRO A 179 4.39 -2.61 -1.54
N LEU A 180 5.25 -3.59 -1.27
CA LEU A 180 5.58 -4.00 0.10
C LEU A 180 6.32 -2.89 0.86
N ASP A 181 7.28 -2.23 0.22
CA ASP A 181 8.04 -1.13 0.83
C ASP A 181 7.15 0.07 1.16
N PHE A 182 6.16 0.36 0.31
CA PHE A 182 5.13 1.35 0.62
C PHE A 182 4.31 0.93 1.85
N ILE A 183 3.84 -0.32 1.92
CA ILE A 183 3.08 -0.83 3.07
C ILE A 183 3.92 -0.74 4.36
N ARG A 184 5.19 -1.16 4.31
CA ARG A 184 6.16 -1.03 5.42
C ARG A 184 6.24 0.40 5.90
N TRP A 185 6.46 1.36 5.00
CA TRP A 185 6.55 2.78 5.35
C TRP A 185 5.28 3.27 6.05
N ARG A 186 4.09 2.96 5.51
CA ARG A 186 2.82 3.38 6.11
C ARG A 186 2.61 2.77 7.49
N LEU A 187 3.01 1.53 7.70
CA LEU A 187 2.97 0.89 9.02
C LEU A 187 3.91 1.56 10.01
N ILE A 188 5.14 1.84 9.59
CA ILE A 188 6.14 2.48 10.44
C ILE A 188 5.70 3.89 10.85
N ASP A 189 5.16 4.68 9.91
CA ASP A 189 4.58 6.01 10.20
C ASP A 189 3.43 5.89 11.22
N LYS A 190 2.54 4.91 11.03
CA LYS A 190 1.44 4.63 11.97
C LYS A 190 1.92 4.27 13.38
N PHE A 191 2.98 3.47 13.49
CA PHE A 191 3.55 3.10 14.79
C PHE A 191 4.32 4.26 15.42
N SER A 192 5.07 5.04 14.63
CA SER A 192 5.88 6.17 15.10
C SER A 192 5.05 7.32 15.65
N ARG A 193 3.85 7.55 15.11
CA ARG A 193 2.91 8.58 15.63
C ARG A 193 2.38 8.28 17.03
N LYS A 194 2.44 7.01 17.48
CA LYS A 194 2.06 6.64 18.84
C LYS A 194 3.27 6.89 19.75
N LYS A 195 3.37 8.08 20.34
CA LYS A 195 4.47 8.65 21.17
C LYS A 195 4.98 7.83 22.39
N LYS A 196 4.97 6.50 22.41
CA LYS A 196 5.55 5.72 23.53
C LYS A 196 6.98 5.31 23.18
N ARG A 197 7.94 6.03 23.78
CA ARG A 197 9.41 5.96 23.58
C ARG A 197 10.08 4.64 24.03
N VAL A 198 9.33 3.72 24.61
CA VAL A 198 9.81 2.39 25.01
C VAL A 198 8.88 1.38 24.35
N TRP A 199 9.41 0.60 23.41
CA TRP A 199 8.68 -0.46 22.71
C TRP A 199 8.21 -1.48 23.74
N PRO A 200 6.93 -1.46 24.16
CA PRO A 200 6.53 -2.36 25.20
C PRO A 200 6.14 -3.70 24.51
N LYS A 201 6.04 -4.79 25.30
CA LYS A 201 5.41 -6.05 24.87
C LYS A 201 4.07 -5.92 24.07
N PRO A 202 3.28 -4.82 24.09
CA PRO A 202 2.16 -4.58 23.20
C PRO A 202 2.47 -4.50 21.70
N VAL A 203 3.72 -4.32 21.25
CA VAL A 203 4.01 -4.22 19.80
C VAL A 203 3.74 -5.54 19.10
N LYS A 204 4.25 -6.65 19.65
CA LYS A 204 4.03 -7.99 19.08
C LYS A 204 2.54 -8.34 19.02
N SER A 205 1.79 -8.00 20.08
CA SER A 205 0.34 -8.18 20.10
C SER A 205 -0.38 -7.26 19.10
N ALA A 206 0.05 -6.00 18.96
CA ALA A 206 -0.51 -5.07 17.99
C ALA A 206 -0.21 -5.46 16.53
N VAL A 207 0.96 -6.04 16.28
CA VAL A 207 1.38 -6.58 14.98
C VAL A 207 0.62 -7.87 14.67
N ARG A 208 0.49 -8.79 15.64
CA ARG A 208 -0.33 -10.02 15.49
C ARG A 208 -1.78 -9.70 15.17
N ASN A 209 -2.34 -8.69 15.82
CA ASN A 209 -3.73 -8.24 15.62
C ASN A 209 -3.86 -7.12 14.58
N LEU A 210 -2.80 -6.87 13.80
CA LEU A 210 -2.81 -5.84 12.79
C LEU A 210 -3.79 -6.23 11.69
N ARG A 211 -4.94 -5.56 11.65
CA ARG A 211 -5.83 -5.60 10.49
C ARG A 211 -5.48 -4.45 9.58
N LEU A 212 -5.01 -4.75 8.37
CA LEU A 212 -4.71 -3.69 7.40
C LEU A 212 -5.98 -2.95 6.98
N GLY A 213 -7.17 -3.55 7.13
CA GLY A 213 -8.46 -2.83 7.04
C GLY A 213 -8.52 -1.54 7.87
N SER A 214 -7.75 -1.45 8.96
CA SER A 214 -7.60 -0.21 9.74
C SER A 214 -6.72 0.86 9.08
N LEU A 215 -5.75 0.48 8.22
CA LEU A 215 -5.07 1.43 7.33
C LEU A 215 -6.06 1.96 6.29
N LYS A 216 -6.90 1.09 5.71
CA LYS A 216 -8.01 1.48 4.83
C LYS A 216 -9.04 2.39 5.47
N THR A 217 -9.13 2.54 6.79
CA THR A 217 -10.11 3.45 7.41
C THR A 217 -9.46 4.68 8.04
N ARG A 218 -8.23 4.55 8.56
CA ARG A 218 -7.53 5.62 9.29
C ARG A 218 -6.34 6.23 8.55
N ASP A 219 -5.75 5.52 7.60
CA ASP A 219 -4.73 6.05 6.70
C ASP A 219 -5.39 6.53 5.40
N HIS A 220 -5.53 7.85 5.28
CA HIS A 220 -6.12 8.47 4.10
C HIS A 220 -5.24 8.28 2.84
N LEU A 221 -3.93 8.06 3.01
CA LEU A 221 -2.97 7.85 1.94
C LEU A 221 -3.09 6.44 1.37
N THR A 222 -3.10 5.43 2.24
CA THR A 222 -3.35 4.05 1.82
C THR A 222 -4.70 3.94 1.13
N ARG A 223 -5.75 4.59 1.65
CA ARG A 223 -7.08 4.59 0.99
C ARG A 223 -7.05 5.10 -0.44
N TYR A 224 -6.37 6.21 -0.67
CA TYR A 224 -6.34 6.81 -2.00
C TYR A 224 -5.48 6.01 -2.97
N ALA A 225 -4.31 5.55 -2.52
CA ALA A 225 -3.47 4.64 -3.31
C ALA A 225 -4.29 3.42 -3.74
N MET A 226 -5.03 2.82 -2.81
CA MET A 226 -5.92 1.70 -3.11
C MET A 226 -7.04 2.07 -4.10
N ARG A 227 -7.59 3.28 -4.04
CA ARG A 227 -8.62 3.70 -5.02
C ARG A 227 -8.02 3.95 -6.40
N LEU A 228 -6.85 4.58 -6.48
CA LEU A 228 -6.13 4.80 -7.73
C LEU A 228 -5.78 3.48 -8.41
N GLY A 229 -5.30 2.49 -7.66
CA GLY A 229 -4.98 1.17 -8.20
C GLY A 229 -6.20 0.35 -8.66
N ASN A 230 -7.41 0.80 -8.32
CA ASN A 230 -8.67 0.19 -8.77
C ASN A 230 -9.34 0.97 -9.93
N LEU A 231 -8.70 2.01 -10.46
CA LEU A 231 -9.20 2.71 -11.64
C LEU A 231 -9.06 1.82 -12.86
N ASP A 232 -10.05 1.86 -13.75
CA ASP A 232 -9.90 1.24 -15.08
C ASP A 232 -8.93 2.04 -15.97
N SER A 233 -8.54 1.48 -17.10
CA SER A 233 -7.56 2.09 -18.01
C SER A 233 -8.00 3.46 -18.55
N THR A 234 -9.31 3.69 -18.70
CA THR A 234 -9.87 4.96 -19.19
C THR A 234 -9.85 6.00 -18.08
N GLU A 235 -10.26 5.61 -16.88
CA GLU A 235 -10.20 6.46 -15.67
C GLU A 235 -8.76 6.84 -15.33
N TRP A 236 -7.83 5.90 -15.48
CA TRP A 236 -6.40 6.12 -15.29
C TRP A 236 -5.83 7.15 -16.27
N GLY A 237 -6.13 7.00 -17.56
CA GLY A 237 -5.70 7.94 -18.60
C GLY A 237 -6.20 9.37 -18.33
N ALA A 238 -7.49 9.50 -17.99
CA ALA A 238 -8.08 10.79 -17.65
C ALA A 238 -7.41 11.45 -16.42
N PHE A 239 -7.14 10.65 -15.38
CA PHE A 239 -6.45 11.12 -14.18
C PHE A 239 -5.03 11.64 -14.51
N MET A 240 -4.25 10.87 -15.27
CA MET A 240 -2.88 11.24 -15.61
C MET A 240 -2.82 12.47 -16.52
N ASP A 241 -3.74 12.59 -17.48
CA ASP A 241 -3.80 13.77 -18.36
C ASP A 241 -4.17 15.04 -17.57
N GLU A 242 -5.08 14.92 -16.60
CA GLU A 242 -5.40 16.02 -15.70
C GLU A 242 -4.24 16.42 -14.80
N TYR A 243 -3.56 15.44 -14.23
CA TYR A 243 -2.38 15.66 -13.39
C TYR A 243 -1.27 16.38 -14.16
N ARG A 244 -0.91 15.87 -15.35
CA ARG A 244 0.11 16.49 -16.21
C ARG A 244 -0.25 17.93 -16.55
N ARG A 245 -1.48 18.15 -17.05
CA ARG A 245 -1.95 19.49 -17.44
C ARG A 245 -1.82 20.51 -16.31
N LYS A 246 -2.23 20.16 -15.08
CA LYS A 246 -2.22 21.10 -13.95
C LYS A 246 -0.80 21.36 -13.40
N ASN A 247 0.11 20.38 -13.48
CA ASN A 247 1.50 20.61 -13.10
C ASN A 247 2.27 21.44 -14.13
N SER A 248 1.99 21.28 -15.43
CA SER A 248 2.56 22.15 -16.46
C SER A 248 2.14 23.61 -16.33
N THR A 249 0.94 23.89 -15.80
CA THR A 249 0.48 25.28 -15.57
C THR A 249 1.08 25.91 -14.30
N SER A 250 1.52 25.09 -13.35
CA SER A 250 2.10 25.59 -12.08
C SER A 250 3.55 26.04 -12.25
N GLN A 251 4.28 25.48 -13.23
CA GLN A 251 5.65 25.88 -13.57
C GLN A 251 5.73 27.17 -14.42
N GLN A 252 4.62 27.65 -14.99
CA GLN A 252 4.59 28.88 -15.81
C GLN A 252 4.31 30.17 -15.01
N HIS A 253 4.19 30.08 -13.68
CA HIS A 253 3.89 31.23 -12.81
C HIS A 253 4.99 31.53 -11.79
N GLU A 254 6.15 30.88 -11.89
CA GLU A 254 7.34 31.12 -11.05
C GLU A 254 8.47 31.82 -11.81
N ASP A 255 8.25 32.26 -13.06
CA ASP A 255 9.17 33.09 -13.84
C ASP A 255 8.70 34.55 -13.92
#